data_AF-A0A0G0VY11-F1
#
_entry.id   AF-A0A0G0VY11-F1
#
_cell.length_a   1.000
_cell.length_b   1.000
_cell.length_c   1.000
_cell.angle_alpha   90.00
_cell.angle_beta   90.00
_cell.angle_gamma   90.00
#
_symmetry.space_group_name_H-M   'P 1'
#
loop_
_entity.id
_entity.type
_entity.pdbx_description
1 polymer ?
#
loop_
_entity_poly.entity_id
_entity_poly.type
_entity_poly.pdbx_seq_one_letter_code
_entity_poly.pdbx_strand_id
1 'polypeptide(L)'
;MGHDEPKTSYDFNPKSVSQPRITKYGKLTQNGLFVDAVDQYKQGKRNPELVKVYEKVLPGVWSMKGYFDLLDYKYEDDGKRNIFVFTLRLNNKVEPDNNFQTEIEHNRLIPSEVKKEVWIRDGGKCVLCGLNKNLHFDHDLPFSKGGTSLTAKNVRLLCMKCNLAKSNKIE
;
A
#
# COMPACT_ATOMS: atom_id res chain seq x y z
N MET A 1 -6.06 6.78 6.81
CA MET A 1 -7.52 7.02 6.87
C MET A 1 -8.25 5.71 6.59
N GLY A 2 -9.41 5.51 7.21
CA GLY A 2 -10.26 4.35 7.02
C GLY A 2 -11.00 4.36 5.69
N HIS A 3 -11.71 3.28 5.42
CA HIS A 3 -12.50 3.08 4.22
C HIS A 3 -13.76 3.95 4.21
N ASP A 4 -14.08 4.49 3.05
CA ASP A 4 -15.36 5.16 2.80
C ASP A 4 -16.51 4.15 2.77
N GLU A 5 -17.74 4.63 2.96
CA GLU A 5 -18.92 3.78 2.80
C GLU A 5 -19.03 3.22 1.36
N PRO A 6 -19.62 2.03 1.17
CA PRO A 6 -19.83 1.51 -0.17
C PRO A 6 -20.78 2.42 -0.95
N LYS A 7 -20.51 2.61 -2.25
CA LYS A 7 -21.45 3.34 -3.12
C LYS A 7 -22.71 2.52 -3.32
N THR A 8 -23.84 2.95 -2.74
CA THR A 8 -25.12 2.21 -2.76
C THR A 8 -26.10 2.70 -3.84
N SER A 9 -25.91 3.91 -4.35
CA SER A 9 -26.69 4.48 -5.48
C SER A 9 -25.84 5.46 -6.27
N TYR A 10 -26.32 5.91 -7.44
CA TYR A 10 -25.62 6.88 -8.28
C TYR A 10 -25.36 8.22 -7.57
N ASP A 11 -26.39 8.74 -6.90
CA ASP A 11 -26.37 10.04 -6.20
C ASP A 11 -25.71 9.99 -4.82
N PHE A 12 -25.49 8.80 -4.28
CA PHE A 12 -24.82 8.66 -3.00
C PHE A 12 -23.32 8.96 -3.14
N ASN A 13 -22.84 9.92 -2.35
CA ASN A 13 -21.43 10.24 -2.21
C ASN A 13 -20.86 9.60 -0.93
N PRO A 14 -20.08 8.51 -1.04
CA PRO A 14 -19.44 7.88 0.11
C PRO A 14 -18.56 8.79 0.98
N LYS A 15 -18.05 9.87 0.41
CA LYS A 15 -17.14 10.80 1.08
C LYS A 15 -17.85 11.88 1.89
N SER A 16 -19.18 11.98 1.79
CA SER A 16 -19.96 12.94 2.56
C SER A 16 -20.55 12.36 3.85
N VAL A 17 -20.35 11.07 4.12
CA VAL A 17 -20.89 10.41 5.31
C VAL A 17 -19.78 9.92 6.22
N SER A 18 -20.01 10.07 7.53
CA SER A 18 -19.11 9.57 8.58
C SER A 18 -18.88 8.08 8.44
N GLN A 19 -17.65 7.65 8.70
CA GLN A 19 -17.25 6.25 8.64
C GLN A 19 -17.74 5.50 9.88
N PRO A 20 -18.71 4.57 9.77
CA PRO A 20 -19.27 3.92 10.95
C PRO A 20 -18.42 2.71 11.38
N ARG A 21 -18.37 2.43 12.68
CA ARG A 21 -17.80 1.18 13.23
C ARG A 21 -18.71 -0.03 12.95
N ILE A 22 -20.02 0.19 13.00
CA ILE A 22 -21.04 -0.86 12.90
C ILE A 22 -22.01 -0.48 11.78
N THR A 23 -22.37 -1.46 10.95
CA THR A 23 -23.42 -1.33 9.93
C THR A 23 -24.78 -1.11 10.58
N LYS A 24 -25.76 -0.61 9.81
CA LYS A 24 -27.16 -0.48 10.28
C LYS A 24 -27.81 -1.79 10.77
N TYR A 25 -27.21 -2.94 10.45
CA TYR A 25 -27.66 -4.27 10.85
C TYR A 25 -26.88 -4.87 12.03
N GLY A 26 -26.05 -4.06 12.71
CA GLY A 26 -25.32 -4.51 13.91
C GLY A 26 -24.02 -5.27 13.65
N LYS A 27 -23.63 -5.51 12.38
CA LYS A 27 -22.34 -6.13 12.03
C LYS A 27 -21.22 -5.09 11.94
N LEU A 28 -19.98 -5.45 12.29
CA LEU A 28 -18.82 -4.59 12.10
C LEU A 28 -18.61 -4.24 10.61
N THR A 29 -18.26 -2.99 10.34
CA THR A 29 -17.76 -2.57 9.03
C THR A 29 -16.30 -3.02 8.85
N GLN A 30 -15.70 -2.82 7.68
CA GLN A 30 -14.27 -3.04 7.50
C GLN A 30 -13.43 -2.17 8.46
N ASN A 31 -13.83 -0.90 8.64
CA ASN A 31 -13.21 -0.05 9.66
C ASN A 31 -13.44 -0.61 11.06
N GLY A 32 -14.64 -1.11 11.35
CA GLY A 32 -14.96 -1.73 12.63
C GLY A 32 -14.11 -2.95 12.95
N LEU A 33 -13.77 -3.77 11.95
CA LEU A 33 -12.86 -4.90 12.10
C LEU A 33 -11.43 -4.44 12.43
N PHE A 34 -10.92 -3.40 11.76
CA PHE A 34 -9.60 -2.84 12.08
C PHE A 34 -9.55 -2.21 13.47
N VAL A 35 -10.60 -1.47 13.83
CA VAL A 35 -10.74 -0.89 15.15
C VAL A 35 -10.77 -1.98 16.23
N ASP A 36 -11.53 -3.05 16.02
CA ASP A 36 -11.59 -4.19 16.93
C ASP A 36 -10.22 -4.88 17.07
N ALA A 37 -9.50 -5.04 15.97
CA ALA A 37 -8.13 -5.58 15.99
C ALA A 37 -7.17 -4.71 16.82
N VAL A 38 -7.25 -3.38 16.70
CA VAL A 38 -6.47 -2.45 17.54
C VAL A 38 -6.88 -2.56 19.00
N ASP A 39 -8.19 -2.59 19.30
CA ASP A 39 -8.68 -2.69 20.67
C ASP A 39 -8.17 -3.98 21.35
N GLN A 40 -8.20 -5.11 20.64
CA GLN A 40 -7.66 -6.38 21.14
C GLN A 40 -6.14 -6.34 21.32
N TYR A 41 -5.40 -5.70 20.41
CA TYR A 41 -3.95 -5.50 20.54
C TYR A 41 -3.61 -4.67 21.79
N LYS A 42 -4.30 -3.54 22.00
CA LYS A 42 -4.11 -2.68 23.19
C LYS A 42 -4.45 -3.39 24.51
N GLN A 43 -5.36 -4.35 24.47
CA GLN A 43 -5.71 -5.20 25.61
C GLN A 43 -4.73 -6.37 25.83
N GLY A 44 -3.69 -6.51 25.00
CA GLY A 44 -2.72 -7.60 25.08
C GLY A 44 -3.27 -8.96 24.65
N LYS A 45 -4.45 -9.02 24.01
CA LYS A 45 -5.09 -10.27 23.59
C LYS A 45 -4.47 -10.86 22.32
N ARG A 46 -3.77 -10.05 21.53
CA ARG A 46 -3.15 -10.43 20.27
C ARG A 46 -1.98 -9.52 19.93
N ASN A 47 -1.13 -9.98 19.01
CA ASN A 47 -0.18 -9.11 18.32
C ASN A 47 -0.90 -8.14 17.35
N PRO A 48 -0.24 -7.04 16.93
CA PRO A 48 -0.77 -6.13 15.92
C PRO A 48 -1.26 -6.87 14.67
N GLU A 49 -2.36 -6.40 14.08
CA GLU A 49 -2.83 -6.91 12.79
C GLU A 49 -1.88 -6.49 11.68
N LEU A 50 -1.52 -7.44 10.82
CA LEU A 50 -0.68 -7.17 9.66
C LEU A 50 -1.57 -6.79 8.48
N VAL A 51 -1.46 -5.54 8.03
CA VAL A 51 -2.26 -5.02 6.92
C VAL A 51 -1.41 -4.78 5.68
N LYS A 52 -1.96 -5.14 4.52
CA LYS A 52 -1.36 -4.83 3.22
C LYS A 52 -1.87 -3.48 2.73
N VAL A 53 -0.97 -2.54 2.50
CA VAL A 53 -1.32 -1.19 2.08
C VAL A 53 -1.06 -1.01 0.59
N TYR A 54 -2.04 -0.41 -0.09
CA TYR A 54 -1.94 -0.02 -1.48
C TYR A 54 -2.08 1.49 -1.60
N GLU A 55 -1.34 2.09 -2.52
CA GLU A 55 -1.53 3.47 -2.94
C GLU A 55 -2.14 3.52 -4.34
N LYS A 56 -3.03 4.49 -4.54
CA LYS A 56 -3.54 4.81 -5.87
C LYS A 56 -2.53 5.72 -6.57
N VAL A 57 -1.95 5.25 -7.67
CA VAL A 57 -0.96 6.01 -8.44
C VAL A 57 -1.67 6.88 -9.49
N LEU A 58 -2.62 6.28 -10.23
CA LEU A 58 -3.45 6.92 -11.26
C LEU A 58 -4.90 6.36 -11.20
N PRO A 59 -5.88 6.96 -11.90
CA PRO A 59 -7.19 6.33 -12.08
C PRO A 59 -7.05 4.90 -12.62
N GLY A 60 -7.55 3.92 -11.88
CA GLY A 60 -7.46 2.50 -12.24
C GLY A 60 -6.10 1.83 -11.95
N VAL A 61 -5.09 2.57 -11.48
CA VAL A 61 -3.74 2.03 -11.23
C VAL A 61 -3.41 2.10 -9.74
N TRP A 62 -3.19 0.93 -9.15
CA TRP A 62 -2.82 0.76 -7.75
C TRP A 62 -1.43 0.14 -7.64
N SER A 63 -0.65 0.60 -6.67
CA SER A 63 0.66 0.06 -6.35
C SER A 63 0.71 -0.41 -4.91
N MET A 64 1.31 -1.57 -4.68
CA MET A 64 1.53 -2.10 -3.33
C MET A 64 2.62 -1.27 -2.64
N LYS A 65 2.35 -0.79 -1.42
CA LYS A 65 3.31 -0.02 -0.60
C LYS A 65 4.09 -0.88 0.37
N GLY A 66 3.46 -1.91 0.92
CA GLY A 66 4.12 -2.83 1.85
C GLY A 66 3.11 -3.50 2.77
N TYR A 67 3.66 -4.26 3.70
CA TYR A 67 2.95 -4.79 4.86
C TYR A 67 3.23 -3.91 6.07
N PHE A 68 2.21 -3.63 6.86
CA PHE A 68 2.29 -2.72 8.01
C PHE A 68 1.63 -3.34 9.22
N ASP A 69 2.17 -3.09 10.39
CA ASP A 69 1.50 -3.34 11.66
C ASP A 69 0.47 -2.24 11.90
N LEU A 70 -0.77 -2.63 12.21
CA LEU A 70 -1.84 -1.76 12.63
C LEU A 70 -1.78 -1.55 14.14
N LEU A 71 -1.42 -0.34 14.57
CA LEU A 71 -1.06 -0.06 15.97
C LEU A 71 -2.12 0.74 16.73
N ASP A 72 -2.75 1.71 16.06
CA ASP A 72 -3.70 2.61 16.71
C ASP A 72 -4.75 3.16 15.72
N TYR A 73 -5.78 3.82 16.26
CA TYR A 73 -6.71 4.65 15.52
C TYR A 73 -7.14 5.88 16.31
N LYS A 74 -7.54 6.92 15.58
CA LYS A 74 -8.38 8.02 16.06
C LYS A 74 -9.69 8.03 15.30
N TYR A 75 -10.73 8.57 15.91
CA TYR A 75 -11.99 8.88 15.23
C TYR A 75 -12.20 10.39 15.36
N GLU A 76 -11.97 11.10 14.26
CA GLU A 76 -11.87 12.56 14.25
C GLU A 76 -12.70 13.17 13.12
N ASP A 77 -13.14 14.41 13.31
CA ASP A 77 -13.87 15.19 12.32
C ASP A 77 -12.89 15.83 11.32
N ASP A 78 -13.04 15.53 10.03
CA ASP A 78 -12.24 16.11 8.94
C ASP A 78 -12.76 17.46 8.43
N GLY A 79 -13.73 18.05 9.13
CA GLY A 79 -14.46 19.27 8.76
C GLY A 79 -15.69 19.02 7.90
N LYS A 80 -15.92 17.77 7.48
CA LYS A 80 -17.11 17.35 6.71
C LYS A 80 -17.82 16.18 7.37
N ARG A 81 -17.07 15.27 7.99
CA ARG A 81 -17.56 14.04 8.57
C ARG A 81 -16.54 13.46 9.54
N ASN A 82 -16.99 12.52 10.37
CA ASN A 82 -16.07 11.77 11.21
C ASN A 82 -15.42 10.62 10.42
N ILE A 83 -14.11 10.49 10.55
CA ILE A 83 -13.31 9.48 9.86
C ILE A 83 -12.41 8.71 10.84
N PHE A 84 -12.08 7.48 10.48
CA PHE A 84 -11.03 6.74 11.20
C PHE A 84 -9.66 7.12 10.64
N VAL A 85 -8.72 7.44 11.53
CA VAL A 85 -7.30 7.67 11.17
C VAL A 85 -6.45 6.65 11.88
N PHE A 86 -5.98 5.67 11.11
CA PHE A 86 -5.16 4.56 11.61
C PHE A 86 -3.67 4.91 11.64
N THR A 87 -3.00 4.51 12.71
CA THR A 87 -1.54 4.60 12.87
C THR A 87 -0.92 3.26 12.47
N LEU A 88 0.00 3.31 11.52
CA LEU A 88 0.66 2.14 10.93
C LEU A 88 2.17 2.23 11.10
N ARG A 89 2.83 1.07 11.26
CA ARG A 89 4.29 0.94 11.21
C ARG A 89 4.68 -0.07 10.13
N LEU A 90 5.68 0.25 9.31
CA LEU A 90 6.16 -0.67 8.28
C LEU A 90 6.65 -1.98 8.91
N ASN A 91 6.24 -3.12 8.36
CA ASN A 91 6.66 -4.44 8.80
C ASN A 91 7.54 -5.09 7.73
N ASN A 92 8.85 -5.12 8.01
CA ASN A 92 9.88 -5.63 7.09
C ASN A 92 9.99 -7.17 7.05
N LYS A 93 9.22 -7.91 7.86
CA LYS A 93 9.35 -9.37 8.00
C LYS A 93 8.52 -10.18 6.99
N VAL A 94 7.79 -9.52 6.07
CA VAL A 94 6.77 -10.17 5.22
C VAL A 94 7.09 -10.10 3.73
N GLU A 95 8.33 -9.79 3.37
CA GLU A 95 8.79 -10.09 2.01
C GLU A 95 9.11 -11.59 1.90
N PRO A 96 8.66 -12.29 0.84
CA PRO A 96 9.15 -13.62 0.55
C PRO A 96 10.62 -13.49 0.11
N ASP A 97 11.53 -13.98 0.94
CA ASP A 97 12.96 -14.17 0.71
C ASP A 97 13.70 -13.06 -0.06
N ASN A 98 14.39 -12.20 0.69
CA ASN A 98 15.83 -12.03 0.48
C ASN A 98 16.48 -11.48 1.75
N ASN A 99 17.19 -12.39 2.40
CA ASN A 99 17.90 -12.22 3.66
C ASN A 99 19.03 -11.18 3.55
N PHE A 100 18.77 -9.89 3.74
CA PHE A 100 19.79 -8.92 4.18
C PHE A 100 19.17 -7.84 5.06
N GLN A 101 19.38 -8.01 6.38
CA GLN A 101 19.14 -6.99 7.40
C GLN A 101 20.19 -5.88 7.25
N THR A 102 19.77 -4.67 6.88
CA THR A 102 20.50 -3.44 7.21
C THR A 102 19.54 -2.24 7.19
N GLU A 103 19.73 -1.38 8.17
CA GLU A 103 18.84 -0.33 8.67
C GLU A 103 18.62 0.82 7.67
N ILE A 104 17.60 0.77 6.82
CA ILE A 104 17.17 1.94 6.03
C ILE A 104 15.65 1.93 5.90
N GLU A 105 14.97 2.38 6.96
CA GLU A 105 13.51 2.38 7.07
C GLU A 105 12.79 3.34 6.12
N HIS A 106 13.50 4.29 5.48
CA HIS A 106 12.84 5.40 4.77
C HIS A 106 13.04 5.44 3.24
N ASN A 107 13.88 4.59 2.64
CA ASN A 107 14.30 4.79 1.24
C ASN A 107 13.94 3.67 0.25
N ARG A 108 13.26 2.60 0.69
CA ARG A 108 12.75 1.52 -0.20
C ARG A 108 11.42 1.86 -0.87
N LEU A 109 10.63 2.76 -0.28
CA LEU A 109 9.37 3.17 -0.86
C LEU A 109 9.63 4.10 -2.05
N ILE A 110 9.22 3.67 -3.25
CA ILE A 110 9.23 4.53 -4.42
C ILE A 110 8.15 5.61 -4.23
N PRO A 111 8.49 6.91 -4.23
CA PRO A 111 7.52 7.98 -4.09
C PRO A 111 6.44 7.91 -5.17
N SER A 112 5.22 8.31 -4.82
CA SER A 112 4.08 8.24 -5.73
C SER A 112 4.32 9.04 -7.01
N GLU A 113 5.04 10.17 -6.94
CA GLU A 113 5.38 10.98 -8.10
C GLU A 113 6.33 10.25 -9.06
N VAL A 114 7.33 9.56 -8.52
CA VAL A 114 8.22 8.69 -9.31
C VAL A 114 7.43 7.54 -9.95
N LYS A 115 6.49 6.92 -9.23
CA LYS A 115 5.64 5.86 -9.81
C LYS A 115 4.78 6.37 -10.96
N LYS A 116 4.23 7.58 -10.87
CA LYS A 116 3.48 8.20 -11.98
C LYS A 116 4.38 8.44 -13.18
N GLU A 117 5.55 9.05 -12.95
CA GLU A 117 6.53 9.33 -14.01
C GLU A 117 6.94 8.05 -14.74
N VAL A 118 7.30 7.01 -13.99
CA VAL A 118 7.65 5.68 -14.54
C VAL A 118 6.49 5.07 -15.31
N TRP A 119 5.26 5.13 -14.77
CA TRP A 119 4.09 4.58 -15.46
C TRP A 119 3.81 5.27 -16.80
N ILE A 120 3.91 6.61 -16.83
CA ILE A 120 3.73 7.40 -18.04
C ILE A 120 4.84 7.10 -19.04
N ARG A 121 6.09 7.12 -18.60
CA ARG A 121 7.28 6.83 -19.42
C ARG A 121 7.21 5.44 -20.06
N ASP A 122 6.86 4.42 -19.28
CA ASP A 122 6.83 3.02 -19.72
C ASP A 122 5.49 2.65 -20.40
N GLY A 123 4.56 3.61 -20.52
CA GLY A 123 3.28 3.42 -21.21
C GLY A 123 2.38 2.35 -20.58
N GLY A 124 2.53 2.10 -19.27
CA GLY A 124 1.81 1.03 -18.57
C GLY A 124 2.10 -0.37 -19.13
N LYS A 125 3.34 -0.61 -19.59
CA LYS A 125 3.79 -1.89 -20.16
C LYS A 125 5.11 -2.31 -19.55
N CYS A 126 5.36 -3.62 -19.55
CA CYS A 126 6.65 -4.18 -19.20
C CYS A 126 7.70 -3.68 -20.21
N VAL A 127 8.78 -3.06 -19.73
CA VAL A 127 9.83 -2.53 -20.62
C VAL A 127 10.63 -3.63 -21.33
N LEU A 128 10.57 -4.88 -20.84
CA LEU A 128 11.29 -6.01 -21.43
C LEU A 128 10.48 -6.80 -22.46
N CYS A 129 9.16 -6.92 -22.26
CA CYS A 129 8.33 -7.80 -23.11
C CYS A 129 7.03 -7.16 -23.61
N GLY A 130 6.74 -5.91 -23.24
CA GLY A 130 5.55 -5.19 -23.68
C GLY A 130 4.22 -5.63 -23.04
N LEU A 131 4.21 -6.67 -22.20
CA LEU A 131 3.00 -7.13 -21.52
C LEU A 131 2.46 -6.03 -20.60
N ASN A 132 1.15 -5.83 -20.57
CA ASN A 132 0.47 -4.79 -19.77
C ASN A 132 -0.32 -5.35 -18.57
N LYS A 133 0.00 -6.56 -18.12
CA LYS A 133 -0.67 -7.27 -17.02
C LYS A 133 0.32 -7.62 -15.92
N ASN A 134 -0.16 -7.60 -14.67
CA ASN A 134 0.61 -7.94 -13.47
C ASN A 134 1.97 -7.21 -13.45
N LEU A 135 1.89 -5.88 -13.54
CA LEU A 135 3.05 -5.00 -13.58
C LEU A 135 3.50 -4.64 -12.17
N HIS A 136 4.81 -4.59 -12.01
CA HIS A 136 5.52 -4.27 -10.78
C HIS A 136 6.50 -3.13 -11.07
N PHE A 137 6.65 -2.21 -10.13
CA PHE A 137 7.74 -1.24 -10.15
C PHE A 137 8.96 -1.93 -9.54
N ASP A 138 10.03 -2.01 -10.30
CA ASP A 138 11.27 -2.68 -9.92
C ASP A 138 12.46 -1.72 -10.06
N HIS A 139 13.47 -1.88 -9.21
CA HIS A 139 14.67 -1.05 -9.23
C HIS A 139 15.72 -1.61 -10.18
N ASP A 140 16.30 -0.74 -10.99
CA ASP A 140 17.36 -1.06 -11.95
C ASP A 140 18.65 -1.44 -11.21
N LEU A 141 19.15 -0.50 -10.41
CA LEU A 141 20.23 -0.71 -9.46
C LEU A 141 19.62 -1.02 -8.08
N PRO A 142 19.92 -2.19 -7.50
CA PRO A 142 19.49 -2.50 -6.14
C PRO A 142 19.98 -1.44 -5.15
N PHE A 143 19.19 -1.21 -4.11
CA PHE A 143 19.55 -0.25 -3.07
C PHE A 143 20.93 -0.54 -2.46
N SER A 144 21.26 -1.82 -2.24
CA SER A 144 22.55 -2.28 -1.70
C SER A 144 23.77 -1.85 -2.51
N LYS A 145 23.57 -1.42 -3.77
CA LYS A 145 24.60 -0.91 -4.66
C LYS A 145 24.50 0.61 -4.91
N GLY A 146 23.75 1.34 -4.07
CA GLY A 146 23.55 2.78 -4.17
C GLY A 146 22.34 3.22 -5.00
N GLY A 147 21.44 2.30 -5.34
CA GLY A 147 20.21 2.60 -6.06
C GLY A 147 19.28 3.53 -5.27
N THR A 148 18.77 4.58 -5.94
CA THR A 148 17.80 5.51 -5.35
C THR A 148 16.37 5.19 -5.78
N SER A 149 15.42 5.37 -4.86
CA SER A 149 13.98 5.33 -5.17
C SER A 149 13.44 6.71 -5.58
N LEU A 150 14.25 7.77 -5.49
CA LEU A 150 13.82 9.16 -5.60
C LEU A 150 13.69 9.69 -7.03
N THR A 151 14.11 8.92 -8.04
CA THR A 151 14.03 9.33 -9.45
C THR A 151 13.52 8.17 -10.31
N ALA A 152 12.77 8.47 -11.37
CA ALA A 152 12.29 7.46 -12.30
C ALA A 152 13.42 6.74 -13.04
N LYS A 153 14.62 7.32 -13.10
CA LYS A 153 15.78 6.74 -13.82
C LYS A 153 16.21 5.38 -13.27
N ASN A 154 15.99 5.11 -11.99
CA ASN A 154 16.38 3.86 -11.34
C ASN A 154 15.19 2.91 -11.10
N VAL A 155 14.04 3.19 -11.71
CA VAL A 155 12.81 2.41 -11.54
C VAL A 155 12.20 2.11 -12.91
N ARG A 156 11.73 0.88 -13.11
CA ARG A 156 11.08 0.43 -14.35
C ARG A 156 9.82 -0.39 -14.07
N LEU A 157 8.92 -0.49 -15.06
CA LEU A 157 7.81 -1.43 -15.04
C LEU A 157 8.21 -2.79 -15.61
N LEU A 158 8.03 -3.84 -14.82
CA LEU A 158 8.21 -5.24 -15.23
C LEU A 158 6.94 -6.04 -15.01
N CYS A 159 6.62 -6.99 -15.90
CA CYS A 159 5.62 -7.99 -15.59
C CYS A 159 6.18 -9.04 -14.61
N MET A 160 5.31 -9.73 -13.89
CA MET A 160 5.70 -10.75 -12.91
C MET A 160 6.75 -11.75 -13.43
N LYS A 161 6.61 -12.24 -14.67
CA LYS A 161 7.56 -13.19 -15.28
C LYS A 161 8.96 -12.58 -15.45
N CYS A 162 9.03 -11.37 -16.00
CA CYS A 162 10.29 -10.65 -16.21
C CYS A 162 10.93 -10.25 -14.87
N ASN A 163 10.12 -9.86 -13.89
CA ASN A 163 10.59 -9.52 -12.56
C ASN A 163 11.25 -10.71 -11.86
N LEU A 164 10.58 -11.87 -11.84
CA LEU A 164 11.14 -13.11 -11.27
C LEU A 164 12.43 -13.56 -11.97
N ALA A 165 12.47 -13.44 -13.31
CA ALA A 165 13.67 -13.78 -14.08
C ALA A 165 14.87 -12.88 -13.73
N LYS A 166 14.63 -11.61 -13.36
CA LYS A 166 15.67 -10.68 -12.89
C LYS A 166 16.14 -11.04 -11.47
N SER A 167 15.24 -11.37 -10.56
CA SER A 167 15.62 -11.80 -9.20
C SER A 167 16.55 -13.02 -9.19
N ASN A 168 16.44 -13.89 -10.20
CA ASN A 168 17.33 -15.06 -10.38
C ASN A 168 18.73 -14.71 -10.93
N LYS A 169 18.99 -13.45 -11.28
CA LYS A 169 20.27 -12.97 -11.80
C LYS A 169 20.71 -11.77 -10.97
N ILE A 170 21.50 -12.03 -9.93
CA ILE A 170 22.24 -10.98 -9.25
C ILE A 170 23.38 -10.57 -10.19
N GLU A 171 23.24 -9.45 -10.90
CA GLU A 171 24.37 -8.72 -11.49
C GLU A 171 24.88 -7.68 -10.50
#